data_AF-A0A2N1FBH3-F1
#
_entry.id   AF-A0A2N1FBH3-F1
#
_cell.length_a   1.000
_cell.length_b   1.000
_cell.length_c   1.000
_cell.angle_alpha   90.00
_cell.angle_beta   90.00
_cell.angle_gamma   90.00
#
_symmetry.space_group_name_H-M   'P 1'
#
loop_
_entity.id
_entity.type
_entity.pdbx_description
1 polymer ?
#
loop_
_entity_poly.entity_id
_entity_poly.type
_entity_poly.pdbx_seq_one_letter_code
_entity_poly.pdbx_strand_id
1 'polypeptide(L)'
;MKNFQLLLFILLLILVSCEERFNGKDEESIKISIEKIIKKLNQIERANLSKALDILTFEAYRLEGGKLNKYKGKSSKDISFEMIDGLTYSAVLNLADVILKNNNKRDIKESTKIIDSLSLKKTKLVTISNQLNLFKISSVKIVEFVFMDKLTPKLEVEMEYTGKNKLVGKKSIMYLVDTKYQYIRMEYNYERDLECGDILKGSVILTLKGEDYPKKFPVENPIFSDYGGEFNVSVKSLVIDGKTVEMPDGNILKIETEIERNIEKLKGLKNEK
;
A
#
# COMPACT_ATOMS: atom_id res chain seq x y z
N MET A 1 -68.00 23.02 22.89
CA MET A 1 -67.17 23.00 21.66
C MET A 1 -65.66 22.78 21.91
N LYS A 2 -65.06 23.17 23.06
CA LYS A 2 -63.62 22.96 23.33
C LYS A 2 -63.18 21.48 23.46
N ASN A 3 -64.04 20.60 23.98
CA ASN A 3 -63.69 19.19 24.17
C ASN A 3 -63.69 18.37 22.86
N PHE A 4 -64.40 18.83 21.82
CA PHE A 4 -64.43 18.15 20.53
C PHE A 4 -63.16 18.42 19.71
N GLN A 5 -62.59 19.62 19.81
CA GLN A 5 -61.32 19.97 19.15
C GLN A 5 -60.12 19.25 19.78
N LEU A 6 -60.11 19.04 21.11
CA LEU A 6 -59.06 18.29 21.79
C LEU A 6 -59.08 16.80 21.41
N LEU A 7 -60.29 16.21 21.28
CA LEU A 7 -60.45 14.81 20.87
C LEU A 7 -60.04 14.61 19.40
N LEU A 8 -60.34 15.56 18.52
CA LEU A 8 -59.95 15.53 17.11
C LEU A 8 -58.43 15.65 16.92
N PHE A 9 -57.76 16.45 17.77
CA PHE A 9 -56.29 16.59 17.75
C PHE A 9 -55.58 15.32 18.25
N ILE A 10 -56.14 14.65 19.26
CA ILE A 10 -55.66 13.35 19.75
C ILE A 10 -55.92 12.24 18.71
N LEU A 11 -57.06 12.26 18.02
CA LEU A 11 -57.35 11.30 16.94
C LEU A 11 -56.41 11.48 15.73
N LEU A 12 -56.07 12.73 15.38
CA LEU A 12 -55.09 13.02 14.33
C LEU A 12 -53.69 12.53 14.70
N LEU A 13 -53.27 12.64 15.97
CA LEU A 13 -51.99 12.12 16.45
C LEU A 13 -51.92 10.57 16.41
N ILE A 14 -53.04 9.87 16.59
CA ILE A 14 -53.09 8.40 16.53
C ILE A 14 -52.97 7.90 15.08
N LEU A 15 -53.49 8.66 14.10
CA LEU A 15 -53.45 8.30 12.68
C LEU A 15 -52.07 8.46 12.02
N VAL A 16 -51.17 9.27 12.58
CA VAL A 16 -49.77 9.39 12.07
C VAL A 16 -48.89 8.22 12.52
N SER A 17 -49.36 7.35 13.42
CA SER A 17 -48.54 6.27 14.01
C SER A 17 -48.58 4.92 13.25
N CYS A 18 -49.32 4.83 12.13
CA CYS A 18 -49.62 3.55 11.45
C CYS A 18 -48.74 3.28 10.22
N GLU A 19 -47.50 3.75 10.20
CA GLU A 19 -46.53 3.29 9.20
C GLU A 19 -46.11 1.85 9.53
N GLU A 20 -46.06 0.99 8.51
CA GLU A 20 -45.53 -0.36 8.66
C GLU A 20 -44.07 -0.29 9.09
N ARG A 21 -43.70 -1.15 10.04
CA ARG A 21 -42.36 -1.23 10.60
C ARG A 21 -41.76 -2.59 10.34
N PHE A 22 -40.44 -2.62 10.16
CA PHE A 22 -39.71 -3.88 10.14
C PHE A 22 -39.79 -4.54 11.51
N ASN A 23 -39.90 -5.87 11.52
CA ASN A 23 -39.89 -6.68 12.73
C ASN A 23 -38.66 -7.59 12.68
N GLY A 24 -37.57 -7.15 13.31
CA GLY A 24 -36.27 -7.82 13.34
C GLY A 24 -36.13 -8.86 14.45
N LYS A 25 -37.23 -9.34 15.05
CA LYS A 25 -37.17 -10.32 16.14
C LYS A 25 -36.55 -11.65 15.72
N ASP A 26 -36.89 -12.11 14.52
CA ASP A 26 -36.45 -13.37 13.94
C ASP A 26 -36.64 -13.33 12.41
N GLU A 27 -36.14 -14.36 11.71
CA GLU A 27 -36.13 -14.43 10.25
C GLU A 27 -37.53 -14.43 9.62
N GLU A 28 -38.49 -15.10 10.24
CA GLU A 28 -39.85 -15.17 9.71
C GLU A 28 -40.56 -13.83 9.90
N SER A 29 -40.39 -13.23 11.07
CA SER A 29 -40.94 -11.91 11.40
C SER A 29 -40.44 -10.82 10.45
N ILE A 30 -39.15 -10.82 10.13
CA ILE A 30 -38.57 -9.81 9.25
C ILE A 30 -39.04 -10.01 7.82
N LYS A 31 -39.11 -11.26 7.33
CA LYS A 31 -39.62 -11.59 6.01
C LYS A 31 -41.07 -11.11 5.83
N ILE A 32 -41.94 -11.42 6.79
CA ILE A 32 -43.35 -10.98 6.76
C ILE A 32 -43.44 -9.45 6.77
N SER A 33 -42.64 -8.77 7.59
CA SER A 33 -42.66 -7.30 7.67
C SER A 33 -42.15 -6.64 6.38
N ILE A 34 -41.11 -7.18 5.75
CA ILE A 34 -40.58 -6.73 4.45
C ILE A 34 -41.67 -6.87 3.38
N GLU A 35 -42.34 -8.03 3.30
CA GLU A 35 -43.41 -8.26 2.32
C GLU A 35 -44.57 -7.26 2.48
N LYS A 36 -44.97 -6.96 3.72
CA LYS A 36 -46.00 -5.96 4.00
C LYS A 36 -45.60 -4.55 3.54
N ILE A 37 -44.35 -4.16 3.81
CA ILE A 37 -43.82 -2.86 3.40
C ILE A 37 -43.74 -2.78 1.88
N ILE A 38 -43.15 -3.77 1.21
CA ILE A 38 -42.98 -3.82 -0.26
C ILE A 38 -44.31 -3.66 -1.00
N LYS A 39 -45.40 -4.24 -0.49
CA LYS A 39 -46.74 -4.10 -1.08
C LYS A 39 -47.22 -2.65 -1.17
N LYS A 40 -46.74 -1.77 -0.30
CA LYS A 40 -47.09 -0.33 -0.28
C LYS A 40 -46.13 0.53 -1.10
N LEU A 41 -45.02 -0.02 -1.59
CA LEU A 41 -43.98 0.70 -2.33
C LEU A 41 -44.12 0.56 -3.84
N ASN A 42 -43.80 1.64 -4.56
CA ASN A 42 -43.64 1.62 -6.01
C ASN A 42 -42.29 1.00 -6.43
N GLN A 43 -42.05 0.84 -7.75
CA GLN A 43 -40.84 0.18 -8.26
C GLN A 43 -39.54 0.88 -7.83
N ILE A 44 -39.51 2.21 -7.83
CA ILE A 44 -38.33 3.00 -7.45
C ILE A 44 -38.06 2.84 -5.95
N GLU A 45 -39.10 2.94 -5.13
CA GLU A 45 -39.00 2.78 -3.68
C GLU A 45 -38.56 1.37 -3.26
N ARG A 46 -39.04 0.33 -3.96
CA ARG A 46 -38.56 -1.04 -3.77
C ARG A 46 -37.08 -1.19 -4.08
N ALA A 47 -36.61 -0.58 -5.18
CA ALA A 47 -35.20 -0.58 -5.53
C ALA A 47 -34.35 0.16 -4.48
N ASN A 48 -34.84 1.28 -3.95
CA ASN A 48 -34.17 2.03 -2.89
C ASN A 48 -34.12 1.24 -1.58
N LEU A 49 -35.23 0.58 -1.20
CA LEU A 49 -35.25 -0.29 -0.03
C LEU A 49 -34.25 -1.44 -0.17
N SER A 50 -34.22 -2.12 -1.32
CA SER A 50 -33.25 -3.19 -1.59
C SER A 50 -31.81 -2.72 -1.38
N LYS A 51 -31.44 -1.58 -1.98
CA LYS A 51 -30.11 -1.00 -1.81
C LYS A 51 -29.81 -0.66 -0.34
N ALA A 52 -30.77 -0.11 0.39
CA ALA A 52 -30.60 0.20 1.80
C ALA A 52 -30.36 -1.05 2.65
N LEU A 53 -31.11 -2.12 2.40
CA LEU A 53 -30.91 -3.42 3.07
C LEU A 53 -29.56 -4.06 2.72
N ASP A 54 -29.08 -3.92 1.47
CA ASP A 54 -27.75 -4.37 1.09
C ASP A 54 -26.67 -3.62 1.87
N ILE A 55 -26.75 -2.30 1.96
CA ILE A 55 -25.84 -1.44 2.75
C ILE A 55 -25.81 -1.87 4.22
N LEU A 56 -26.98 -2.10 4.81
CA LEU A 56 -27.12 -2.55 6.19
C LEU A 56 -26.49 -3.93 6.40
N THR A 57 -26.66 -4.84 5.44
CA THR A 57 -26.08 -6.18 5.48
C THR A 57 -24.56 -6.11 5.42
N PHE A 58 -23.99 -5.31 4.53
CA PHE A 58 -22.53 -5.08 4.48
C PHE A 58 -21.99 -4.47 5.78
N GLU A 59 -22.72 -3.52 6.36
CA GLU A 59 -22.34 -2.94 7.65
C GLU A 59 -22.42 -3.98 8.78
N ALA A 60 -23.42 -4.86 8.76
CA ALA A 60 -23.55 -5.93 9.73
C ALA A 60 -22.41 -6.95 9.61
N TYR A 61 -21.98 -7.32 8.40
CA TYR A 61 -20.77 -8.14 8.18
C TYR A 61 -19.50 -7.46 8.73
N ARG A 62 -19.40 -6.14 8.62
CA ARG A 62 -18.26 -5.39 9.15
C ARG A 62 -18.27 -5.33 10.68
N LEU A 63 -19.45 -5.34 11.29
CA LEU A 63 -19.65 -5.37 12.74
C LEU A 63 -19.53 -6.79 13.32
N GLU A 64 -19.82 -7.81 12.50
CA GLU A 64 -19.59 -9.22 12.81
C GLU A 64 -18.09 -9.45 13.04
N GLY A 65 -17.74 -9.91 14.24
CA GLY A 65 -16.35 -10.01 14.71
C GLY A 65 -15.78 -8.75 15.36
N GLY A 66 -16.57 -7.68 15.55
CA GLY A 66 -16.08 -6.36 15.92
C GLY A 66 -16.22 -5.94 17.40
N LYS A 67 -15.06 -5.58 17.99
CA LYS A 67 -14.69 -4.65 19.11
C LYS A 67 -15.75 -3.93 19.98
N LEU A 68 -16.98 -3.75 19.54
CA LEU A 68 -18.08 -3.21 20.33
C LEU A 68 -18.69 -4.34 21.15
N ASN A 69 -18.65 -4.24 22.48
CA ASN A 69 -19.23 -5.25 23.38
C ASN A 69 -20.69 -5.61 23.03
N LYS A 70 -21.44 -4.68 22.42
CA LYS A 70 -22.85 -4.87 22.03
C LYS A 70 -23.08 -6.03 21.04
N TYR A 71 -22.16 -6.27 20.10
CA TYR A 71 -22.34 -7.25 19.01
C TYR A 71 -21.41 -8.47 19.11
N LYS A 72 -20.71 -8.60 20.24
CA LYS A 72 -19.81 -9.72 20.47
C LYS A 72 -20.58 -11.04 20.43
N GLY A 73 -20.16 -11.95 19.55
CA GLY A 73 -20.76 -13.28 19.40
C GLY A 73 -22.07 -13.32 18.61
N LYS A 74 -22.54 -12.19 18.06
CA LYS A 74 -23.70 -12.17 17.16
C LYS A 74 -23.26 -12.40 15.72
N SER A 75 -24.12 -13.08 14.95
CA SER A 75 -23.94 -13.19 13.51
C SER A 75 -24.29 -11.88 12.81
N SER A 76 -23.76 -11.65 11.60
CA SER A 76 -24.15 -10.51 10.76
C SER A 76 -25.65 -10.48 10.47
N LYS A 77 -26.29 -11.65 10.36
CA LYS A 77 -27.73 -11.77 10.21
C LYS A 77 -28.48 -11.23 11.43
N ASP A 78 -28.08 -11.62 12.63
CA ASP A 78 -28.73 -11.12 13.86
C ASP A 78 -28.50 -9.61 14.05
N ILE A 79 -27.30 -9.14 13.70
CA ILE A 79 -26.97 -7.71 13.72
C ILE A 79 -27.84 -6.94 12.74
N SER A 80 -28.02 -7.42 11.49
CA SER A 80 -28.81 -6.72 10.49
C SER A 80 -30.30 -6.66 10.87
N PHE A 81 -30.82 -7.70 11.51
CA PHE A 81 -32.19 -7.72 12.03
C PHE A 81 -32.36 -6.70 13.15
N GLU A 82 -31.44 -6.66 14.11
CA GLU A 82 -31.45 -5.68 15.20
C GLU A 82 -31.32 -4.23 14.69
N MET A 83 -30.57 -4.00 13.61
CA MET A 83 -30.38 -2.66 13.03
C MET A 83 -31.67 -2.06 12.46
N ILE A 84 -32.61 -2.88 12.00
CA ILE A 84 -33.84 -2.38 11.36
C ILE A 84 -35.10 -2.59 12.20
N ASP A 85 -35.02 -3.34 13.31
CA ASP A 85 -36.19 -3.63 14.14
C ASP A 85 -36.92 -2.35 14.59
N GLY A 86 -38.22 -2.31 14.36
CA GLY A 86 -39.09 -1.18 14.70
C GLY A 86 -38.93 0.06 13.81
N LEU A 87 -38.03 0.06 12.82
CA LEU A 87 -37.86 1.16 11.87
C LEU A 87 -38.94 1.14 10.79
N THR A 88 -39.30 2.32 10.28
CA THR A 88 -40.14 2.47 9.09
C THR A 88 -39.28 2.43 7.82
N TYR A 89 -39.91 2.36 6.64
CA TYR A 89 -39.21 2.44 5.34
C TYR A 89 -38.28 3.66 5.25
N SER A 90 -38.78 4.85 5.57
CA SER A 90 -38.01 6.10 5.50
C SER A 90 -36.84 6.10 6.50
N ALA A 91 -37.05 5.56 7.70
CA ALA A 91 -35.99 5.42 8.69
C ALA A 91 -34.88 4.46 8.26
N VAL A 92 -35.22 3.35 7.57
CA VAL A 92 -34.22 2.43 6.99
C VAL A 92 -33.39 3.10 5.91
N LEU A 93 -34.01 3.89 5.01
CA LEU A 93 -33.26 4.65 4.01
C LEU A 93 -32.31 5.66 4.65
N ASN A 94 -32.78 6.40 5.65
CA ASN A 94 -31.95 7.36 6.39
C ASN A 94 -30.80 6.67 7.11
N LEU A 95 -31.03 5.51 7.72
CA LEU A 95 -29.99 4.73 8.37
C LEU A 95 -28.92 4.27 7.37
N ALA A 96 -29.32 3.79 6.19
CA ALA A 96 -28.40 3.41 5.13
C ALA A 96 -27.55 4.60 4.63
N ASP A 97 -28.14 5.78 4.44
CA ASP A 97 -27.41 7.00 4.08
C ASP A 97 -26.40 7.42 5.17
N VAL A 98 -26.81 7.35 6.45
CA VAL A 98 -25.90 7.61 7.58
C VAL A 98 -24.74 6.62 7.60
N ILE A 99 -25.00 5.34 7.36
CA ILE A 99 -23.97 4.29 7.28
C ILE A 99 -22.99 4.59 6.13
N LEU A 100 -23.50 4.90 4.93
CA LEU A 100 -22.65 5.25 3.78
C LEU A 100 -21.77 6.46 4.09
N LYS A 101 -22.33 7.54 4.64
CA LYS A 101 -21.58 8.74 5.03
C LYS A 101 -20.50 8.42 6.06
N ASN A 102 -20.80 7.56 7.04
CA ASN A 102 -19.84 7.16 8.07
C ASN A 102 -18.75 6.24 7.53
N ASN A 103 -19.09 5.31 6.64
CA ASN A 103 -18.14 4.42 5.97
C ASN A 103 -17.21 5.23 5.07
N ASN A 104 -17.75 6.15 4.26
CA ASN A 104 -16.96 7.04 3.43
C ASN A 104 -15.99 7.90 4.27
N LYS A 105 -16.46 8.52 5.37
CA LYS A 105 -15.58 9.23 6.33
C LYS A 105 -14.46 8.34 6.90
N ARG A 106 -14.77 7.08 7.23
CA ARG A 106 -13.79 6.12 7.76
C ARG A 106 -12.75 5.77 6.72
N ASP A 107 -13.18 5.46 5.51
CA ASP A 107 -12.32 5.07 4.39
C ASP A 107 -11.43 6.22 3.95
N ILE A 108 -11.94 7.45 3.97
CA ILE A 108 -11.14 8.67 3.78
C ILE A 108 -10.05 8.74 4.84
N LYS A 109 -10.42 8.62 6.13
CA LYS A 109 -9.46 8.71 7.23
C LYS A 109 -8.38 7.62 7.15
N GLU A 110 -8.76 6.40 6.82
CA GLU A 110 -7.83 5.27 6.67
C GLU A 110 -6.87 5.47 5.50
N SER A 111 -7.40 5.84 4.33
CA SER A 111 -6.59 6.06 3.13
C SER A 111 -5.63 7.25 3.34
N THR A 112 -6.06 8.33 3.99
CA THR A 112 -5.18 9.44 4.38
C THR A 112 -4.05 8.98 5.31
N LYS A 113 -4.37 8.20 6.35
CA LYS A 113 -3.36 7.67 7.28
C LYS A 113 -2.32 6.78 6.55
N ILE A 114 -2.77 5.97 5.60
CA ILE A 114 -1.89 5.12 4.78
C ILE A 114 -0.96 6.01 3.93
N ILE A 115 -1.51 7.02 3.25
CA ILE A 115 -0.72 7.96 2.44
C ILE A 115 0.33 8.68 3.29
N ASP A 116 -0.04 9.19 4.47
CA ASP A 116 0.88 9.91 5.36
C ASP A 116 2.03 9.00 5.81
N SER A 117 1.70 7.76 6.20
CA SER A 117 2.70 6.76 6.60
C SER A 117 3.64 6.38 5.46
N LEU A 118 3.11 6.17 4.25
CA LEU A 118 3.89 5.84 3.07
C LEU A 118 4.77 7.02 2.63
N SER A 119 4.25 8.23 2.70
CA SER A 119 4.99 9.45 2.38
C SER A 119 6.16 9.66 3.32
N LEU A 120 5.96 9.44 4.63
CA LEU A 120 7.06 9.48 5.61
C LEU A 120 8.13 8.43 5.29
N LYS A 121 7.72 7.20 4.96
CA LYS A 121 8.63 6.12 4.58
C LYS A 121 9.43 6.48 3.31
N LYS A 122 8.76 7.03 2.29
CA LYS A 122 9.39 7.53 1.06
C LYS A 122 10.42 8.61 1.36
N THR A 123 10.06 9.63 2.13
CA THR A 123 10.98 10.73 2.50
C THR A 123 12.22 10.20 3.23
N LYS A 124 12.04 9.25 4.16
CA LYS A 124 13.17 8.60 4.85
C LYS A 124 14.08 7.84 3.88
N LEU A 125 13.50 7.05 2.97
CA LEU A 125 14.25 6.30 1.96
C LEU A 125 15.04 7.24 1.04
N VAL A 126 14.42 8.29 0.52
CA VAL A 126 15.07 9.28 -0.34
C VAL A 126 16.21 9.99 0.40
N THR A 127 15.97 10.39 1.65
CA THR A 127 16.98 11.05 2.49
C THR A 127 18.20 10.15 2.68
N ILE A 128 17.98 8.88 3.06
CA ILE A 128 19.07 7.93 3.26
C ILE A 128 19.77 7.62 1.94
N SER A 129 19.03 7.43 0.84
CA SER A 129 19.61 7.22 -0.49
C SER A 129 20.54 8.38 -0.89
N ASN A 130 20.11 9.62 -0.65
CA ASN A 130 20.94 10.80 -0.90
C ASN A 130 22.18 10.85 0.00
N GLN A 131 22.07 10.45 1.26
CA GLN A 131 23.22 10.36 2.19
C GLN A 131 24.22 9.28 1.77
N LEU A 132 23.75 8.19 1.16
CA LEU A 132 24.59 7.09 0.69
C LEU A 132 25.16 7.34 -0.71
N ASN A 133 24.62 8.31 -1.46
CA ASN A 133 25.07 8.71 -2.79
C ASN A 133 26.34 9.59 -2.73
N LEU A 134 27.43 9.01 -2.20
CA LEU A 134 28.74 9.66 -2.06
C LEU A 134 29.82 8.99 -2.91
N PHE A 135 29.42 8.13 -3.84
CA PHE A 135 30.33 7.39 -4.70
C PHE A 135 29.89 7.53 -6.16
N LYS A 136 30.86 7.76 -7.04
CA LYS A 136 30.65 7.79 -8.48
C LYS A 136 31.46 6.67 -9.12
N ILE A 137 30.85 5.91 -10.03
CA ILE A 137 31.61 4.96 -10.85
C ILE A 137 32.56 5.77 -11.74
N SER A 138 33.86 5.59 -11.54
CA SER A 138 34.91 6.28 -12.30
C SER A 138 35.42 5.43 -13.46
N SER A 139 35.40 4.10 -13.32
CA SER A 139 35.79 3.17 -14.38
C SER A 139 35.09 1.83 -14.25
N VAL A 140 34.76 1.22 -15.39
CA VAL A 140 34.27 -0.16 -15.48
C VAL A 140 35.01 -0.84 -16.62
N LYS A 141 35.61 -2.01 -16.35
CA LYS A 141 36.39 -2.75 -17.33
C LYS A 141 36.08 -4.23 -17.27
N ILE A 142 36.02 -4.90 -18.42
CA ILE A 142 36.14 -6.36 -18.45
C ILE A 142 37.58 -6.67 -18.81
N VAL A 143 38.28 -7.36 -17.92
CA VAL A 143 39.66 -7.81 -18.11
C VAL A 143 39.71 -9.32 -18.22
N GLU A 144 40.78 -9.82 -18.82
CA GLU A 144 41.08 -11.24 -18.83
C GLU A 144 41.71 -11.65 -17.49
N PHE A 145 41.24 -12.75 -16.91
CA PHE A 145 41.76 -13.29 -15.66
C PHE A 145 41.87 -14.82 -15.73
N VAL A 146 42.98 -15.38 -15.26
CA VAL A 146 43.16 -16.83 -15.19
C VAL A 146 42.54 -17.35 -13.89
N PHE A 147 41.48 -18.14 -14.00
CA PHE A 147 40.85 -18.83 -12.88
C PHE A 147 40.85 -20.34 -13.12
N MET A 148 41.51 -21.11 -12.25
CA MET A 148 41.68 -22.56 -12.40
C MET A 148 42.18 -22.96 -13.81
N ASP A 149 43.27 -22.33 -14.25
CA ASP A 149 43.90 -22.53 -15.57
C ASP A 149 43.01 -22.24 -16.79
N LYS A 150 41.89 -21.54 -16.58
CA LYS A 150 40.98 -21.08 -17.65
C LYS A 150 40.94 -19.57 -17.71
N LEU A 151 41.11 -19.03 -18.91
CA LEU A 151 40.89 -17.60 -19.18
C LEU A 151 39.40 -17.30 -19.00
N THR A 152 39.11 -16.42 -18.05
CA THR A 152 37.74 -16.06 -17.63
C THR A 152 37.62 -14.53 -17.59
N PRO A 153 36.52 -13.95 -18.08
CA PRO A 153 36.30 -12.51 -18.01
C PRO A 153 36.06 -12.10 -16.56
N LYS A 154 36.71 -11.02 -16.13
CA LYS A 154 36.52 -10.43 -14.81
C LYS A 154 36.13 -8.97 -14.98
N LEU A 155 35.00 -8.60 -14.40
CA LEU A 155 34.58 -7.22 -14.27
C LEU A 155 35.42 -6.55 -13.19
N GLU A 156 36.08 -5.44 -13.52
CA GLU A 156 36.74 -4.54 -12.57
C GLU A 156 35.98 -3.23 -12.53
N VAL A 157 35.76 -2.72 -11.32
CA VAL A 157 34.97 -1.52 -11.08
C VAL A 157 35.76 -0.62 -10.16
N GLU A 158 35.90 0.63 -10.56
CA GLU A 158 36.47 1.69 -9.74
C GLU A 158 35.37 2.68 -9.38
N MET A 159 35.32 3.02 -8.09
CA MET A 159 34.41 4.03 -7.56
C MET A 159 35.23 5.10 -6.86
N GLU A 160 34.96 6.34 -7.22
CA GLU A 160 35.54 7.51 -6.59
C GLU A 160 34.61 7.99 -5.47
N TYR A 161 35.17 8.20 -4.29
CA TYR A 161 34.46 8.87 -3.20
C TYR A 161 34.37 10.37 -3.49
N THR A 162 33.14 10.90 -3.58
CA THR A 162 32.86 12.29 -3.96
C THR A 162 32.36 13.15 -2.79
N GLY A 163 32.34 12.59 -1.59
CA GLY A 163 31.90 13.32 -0.40
C GLY A 163 32.91 14.40 0.02
N LYS A 164 32.39 15.53 0.51
CA LYS A 164 33.21 16.68 0.92
C LYS A 164 34.00 16.43 2.21
N ASN A 165 33.51 15.55 3.07
CA ASN A 165 34.07 15.27 4.38
C ASN A 165 34.85 13.96 4.35
N LYS A 166 35.86 13.82 5.21
CA LYS A 166 36.54 12.54 5.39
C LYS A 166 35.55 11.49 5.90
N LEU A 167 35.49 10.33 5.24
CA LEU A 167 34.61 9.23 5.63
C LEU A 167 35.37 8.22 6.48
N VAL A 168 35.02 8.14 7.77
CA VAL A 168 35.71 7.33 8.77
C VAL A 168 34.94 6.04 9.04
N GLY A 169 35.66 4.92 9.21
CA GLY A 169 35.07 3.65 9.62
C GLY A 169 34.58 2.78 8.46
N LYS A 170 33.62 1.89 8.71
CA LYS A 170 33.20 0.85 7.76
C LYS A 170 32.29 1.37 6.65
N LYS A 171 32.44 0.79 5.46
CA LYS A 171 31.58 1.01 4.28
C LYS A 171 31.20 -0.34 3.69
N SER A 172 29.92 -0.57 3.45
CA SER A 172 29.42 -1.74 2.74
C SER A 172 28.90 -1.32 1.37
N ILE A 173 29.51 -1.85 0.31
CA ILE A 173 29.14 -1.58 -1.07
C ILE A 173 28.75 -2.88 -1.75
N MET A 174 27.60 -2.85 -2.42
CA MET A 174 27.01 -3.98 -3.10
C MET A 174 27.08 -3.81 -4.61
N TYR A 175 27.60 -4.84 -5.27
CA TYR A 175 27.64 -4.99 -6.72
C TYR A 175 26.60 -6.02 -7.12
N LEU A 176 25.73 -5.65 -8.04
CA LEU A 176 24.72 -6.49 -8.65
C LEU A 176 25.06 -6.61 -10.13
N VAL A 177 25.44 -7.81 -10.55
CA VAL A 177 25.67 -8.14 -11.94
C VAL A 177 24.60 -9.13 -12.35
N ASP A 178 23.76 -8.73 -13.28
CA ASP A 178 22.79 -9.60 -13.94
C ASP A 178 23.26 -9.79 -15.38
N THR A 179 23.41 -11.03 -15.82
CA THR A 179 23.68 -11.39 -17.20
C THR A 179 22.77 -12.54 -17.59
N LYS A 180 22.71 -12.85 -18.89
CA LYS A 180 21.98 -14.02 -19.40
C LYS A 180 22.33 -15.34 -18.69
N TYR A 181 23.51 -15.45 -18.07
CA TYR A 181 24.02 -16.68 -17.49
C TYR A 181 24.20 -16.64 -15.97
N GLN A 182 24.15 -15.46 -15.36
CA GLN A 182 24.41 -15.34 -13.93
C GLN A 182 23.70 -14.14 -13.31
N TYR A 183 23.26 -14.34 -12.08
CA TYR A 183 22.91 -13.26 -11.17
C TYR A 183 23.90 -13.30 -10.00
N ILE A 184 24.79 -12.31 -9.94
CA ILE A 184 25.79 -12.18 -8.88
C ILE A 184 25.46 -10.97 -8.02
N ARG A 185 25.36 -11.23 -6.72
CA ARG A 185 25.32 -10.21 -5.68
C ARG A 185 26.55 -10.36 -4.81
N MET A 186 27.43 -9.36 -4.82
CA MET A 186 28.61 -9.33 -3.95
C MET A 186 28.63 -8.08 -3.10
N GLU A 187 29.11 -8.25 -1.88
CA GLU A 187 29.24 -7.19 -0.91
C GLU A 187 30.69 -7.05 -0.48
N TYR A 188 31.21 -5.84 -0.54
CA TYR A 188 32.55 -5.52 -0.08
C TYR A 188 32.47 -4.59 1.11
N ASN A 189 33.19 -4.99 2.16
CA ASN A 189 33.36 -4.20 3.36
C ASN A 189 34.74 -3.55 3.32
N TYR A 190 34.77 -2.23 3.31
CA TYR A 190 35.99 -1.44 3.38
C TYR A 190 36.10 -0.80 4.75
N GLU A 191 37.24 -0.97 5.42
CA GLU A 191 37.48 -0.40 6.76
C GLU A 191 38.42 0.80 6.75
N ARG A 192 39.07 1.09 5.60
CA ARG A 192 39.98 2.24 5.47
C ARG A 192 39.20 3.56 5.43
N ASP A 193 39.76 4.59 6.04
CA ASP A 193 39.28 5.96 5.87
C ASP A 193 39.40 6.43 4.41
N LEU A 194 38.49 7.31 3.99
CA LEU A 194 38.47 7.86 2.63
C LEU A 194 38.41 9.38 2.64
N GLU A 195 39.19 9.99 1.77
CA GLU A 195 39.16 11.42 1.43
C GLU A 195 38.56 11.61 0.03
N CYS A 196 38.05 12.81 -0.27
CA CYS A 196 37.46 13.12 -1.57
C CYS A 196 38.44 12.82 -2.69
N GLY A 197 38.00 12.07 -3.71
CA GLY A 197 38.83 11.60 -4.82
C GLY A 197 39.46 10.23 -4.59
N ASP A 198 39.40 9.67 -3.38
CA ASP A 198 39.89 8.31 -3.14
C ASP A 198 39.11 7.28 -3.95
N ILE A 199 39.85 6.30 -4.49
CA ILE A 199 39.28 5.22 -5.29
C ILE A 199 39.13 3.94 -4.45
N LEU A 200 37.96 3.32 -4.55
CA LEU A 200 37.70 1.94 -4.14
C LEU A 200 37.62 1.05 -5.37
N LYS A 201 38.23 -0.13 -5.30
CA LYS A 201 38.20 -1.12 -6.37
C LYS A 201 37.37 -2.33 -5.93
N GLY A 202 36.49 -2.79 -6.81
CA GLY A 202 35.77 -4.05 -6.71
C GLY A 202 36.01 -4.89 -7.96
N SER A 203 35.83 -6.21 -7.86
CA SER A 203 35.95 -7.05 -9.05
C SER A 203 35.08 -8.31 -8.99
N VAL A 204 34.38 -8.63 -10.07
CA VAL A 204 33.45 -9.76 -10.16
C VAL A 204 33.88 -10.68 -11.29
N ILE A 205 34.06 -11.98 -11.01
CA ILE A 205 34.26 -12.96 -12.09
C ILE A 205 32.95 -13.10 -12.85
N LEU A 206 33.00 -12.96 -14.18
CA LEU A 206 31.83 -13.11 -15.04
C LEU A 206 31.77 -14.52 -15.63
N THR A 207 30.63 -15.15 -15.45
CA THR A 207 30.24 -16.38 -16.13
C THR A 207 29.61 -15.99 -17.47
N LEU A 208 30.40 -16.08 -18.54
CA LEU A 208 29.94 -15.98 -19.92
C LEU A 208 30.09 -17.35 -20.62
N LYS A 209 29.45 -17.54 -21.78
CA LYS A 209 29.71 -18.68 -22.66
C LYS A 209 30.65 -18.26 -23.79
N GLY A 210 31.47 -19.17 -24.31
CA GLY A 210 32.57 -18.84 -25.22
C GLY A 210 32.21 -17.97 -26.43
N GLU A 211 30.99 -18.07 -26.96
CA GLU A 211 30.50 -17.19 -28.04
C GLU A 211 30.25 -15.74 -27.60
N ASP A 212 29.94 -15.53 -26.32
CA ASP A 212 29.71 -14.23 -25.69
C ASP A 212 30.97 -13.64 -25.04
N TYR A 213 32.12 -14.33 -25.13
CA TYR A 213 33.38 -13.79 -24.61
C TYR A 213 33.81 -12.58 -25.45
N PRO A 214 34.27 -11.50 -24.80
CA PRO A 214 34.93 -10.42 -25.52
C PRO A 214 36.09 -10.97 -26.37
N LYS A 215 36.11 -10.60 -27.65
CA LYS A 215 37.17 -11.00 -28.58
C LYS A 215 38.51 -10.31 -28.29
N LYS A 216 38.49 -9.22 -27.52
CA LYS A 216 39.65 -8.42 -27.12
C LYS A 216 39.46 -7.94 -25.69
N PHE A 217 40.55 -7.92 -24.93
CA PHE A 217 40.63 -7.37 -23.58
C PHE A 217 41.72 -6.28 -23.52
N PRO A 218 41.60 -5.28 -22.62
CA PRO A 218 40.42 -5.00 -21.81
C PRO A 218 39.27 -4.42 -22.65
N VAL A 219 38.02 -4.67 -22.22
CA VAL A 219 36.84 -3.94 -22.69
C VAL A 219 36.59 -2.79 -21.73
N GLU A 220 36.91 -1.58 -22.17
CA GLU A 220 36.64 -0.35 -21.42
C GLU A 220 35.16 0.04 -21.55
N ASN A 221 34.52 0.41 -20.45
CA ASN A 221 33.12 0.84 -20.38
C ASN A 221 32.14 -0.10 -21.13
N PRO A 222 32.09 -1.40 -20.74
CA PRO A 222 31.27 -2.39 -21.43
C PRO A 222 29.78 -2.01 -21.40
N ILE A 223 29.09 -2.23 -22.52
CA ILE A 223 27.63 -2.15 -22.58
C ILE A 223 27.07 -3.50 -22.12
N PHE A 224 26.50 -3.56 -20.91
CA PHE A 224 26.07 -4.84 -20.32
C PHE A 224 24.92 -5.54 -21.05
N SER A 225 24.12 -4.79 -21.81
CA SER A 225 23.06 -5.38 -22.64
C SER A 225 23.61 -6.31 -23.72
N ASP A 226 24.85 -6.10 -24.18
CA ASP A 226 25.52 -6.98 -25.15
C ASP A 226 25.79 -8.38 -24.56
N TYR A 227 25.82 -8.48 -23.23
CA TYR A 227 25.97 -9.73 -22.47
C TYR A 227 24.63 -10.20 -21.88
N GLY A 228 23.51 -9.64 -22.37
CA GLY A 228 22.15 -10.02 -22.00
C GLY A 228 21.77 -9.68 -20.57
N GLY A 229 22.26 -8.58 -20.00
CA GLY A 229 21.81 -8.12 -18.69
C GLY A 229 22.25 -6.71 -18.30
N GLU A 230 22.34 -6.47 -17.00
CA GLU A 230 22.56 -5.16 -16.40
C GLU A 230 23.61 -5.21 -15.30
N PHE A 231 24.28 -4.08 -15.07
CA PHE A 231 25.21 -3.93 -13.96
C PHE A 231 24.81 -2.73 -13.11
N ASN A 232 24.65 -2.96 -11.82
CA ASN A 232 24.24 -1.97 -10.85
C ASN A 232 25.18 -1.99 -9.65
N VAL A 233 25.57 -0.80 -9.19
CA VAL A 233 26.33 -0.62 -7.95
C VAL A 233 25.50 0.21 -6.99
N SER A 234 25.46 -0.21 -5.73
CA SER A 234 24.73 0.51 -4.70
C SER A 234 25.47 0.46 -3.37
N VAL A 235 25.40 1.55 -2.63
CA VAL A 235 25.96 1.62 -1.28
C VAL A 235 24.91 1.12 -0.29
N LYS A 236 25.28 0.12 0.52
CA LYS A 236 24.39 -0.49 1.52
C LYS A 236 24.46 0.20 2.85
N SER A 237 25.66 0.53 3.31
CA SER A 237 25.83 1.27 4.56
C SER A 237 27.14 2.04 4.60
N LEU A 238 27.13 3.16 5.33
CA LEU A 238 28.29 3.99 5.61
C LEU A 238 28.25 4.44 7.07
N VAL A 239 29.42 4.65 7.68
CA VAL A 239 29.52 5.40 8.94
C VAL A 239 29.77 6.87 8.62
N ILE A 240 28.81 7.73 8.95
CA ILE A 240 28.87 9.17 8.74
C ILE A 240 28.73 9.84 10.10
N ASP A 241 29.70 10.68 10.48
CA ASP A 241 29.73 11.38 11.77
C ASP A 241 29.54 10.45 12.98
N GLY A 242 30.16 9.27 12.94
CA GLY A 242 30.08 8.25 13.98
C GLY A 242 28.74 7.49 14.04
N LYS A 243 27.83 7.72 13.10
CA LYS A 243 26.54 7.01 12.99
C LYS A 243 26.50 6.15 11.75
N THR A 244 26.04 4.91 11.88
CA THR A 244 25.77 4.04 10.73
C THR A 244 24.49 4.48 10.04
N VAL A 245 24.61 4.81 8.75
CA VAL A 245 23.49 5.05 7.84
C VAL A 245 23.38 3.81 6.96
N GLU A 246 22.22 3.15 6.98
CA GLU A 246 21.98 1.91 6.23
C GLU A 246 20.80 2.08 5.28
N MET A 247 20.95 1.56 4.07
CA MET A 247 19.90 1.52 3.07
C MET A 247 18.73 0.68 3.60
N PRO A 248 17.55 1.28 3.85
CA PRO A 248 16.42 0.53 4.38
C PRO A 248 15.85 -0.42 3.34
N ASP A 249 15.26 -1.51 3.81
CA ASP A 249 14.48 -2.39 2.93
C ASP A 249 13.23 -1.67 2.41
N GLY A 250 13.18 -1.51 1.09
CA GLY A 250 12.08 -0.82 0.44
C GLY A 250 12.33 -0.58 -1.04
N ASN A 251 11.25 -0.43 -1.78
CA ASN A 251 11.28 -0.03 -3.17
C ASN A 251 10.45 1.25 -3.27
N ILE A 252 11.11 2.36 -3.62
CA ILE A 252 10.48 3.68 -3.73
C ILE A 252 9.32 3.64 -4.73
N LEU A 253 9.51 2.99 -5.89
CA LEU A 253 8.48 2.87 -6.93
C LEU A 253 7.24 2.14 -6.39
N LYS A 254 7.41 1.05 -5.64
CA LYS A 254 6.27 0.35 -4.99
C LYS A 254 5.53 1.26 -4.02
N ILE A 255 6.24 2.08 -3.25
CA ILE A 255 5.63 3.03 -2.30
C ILE A 255 4.86 4.12 -3.06
N GLU A 256 5.43 4.63 -4.15
CA GLU A 256 4.78 5.65 -5.00
C GLU A 256 3.50 5.12 -5.63
N THR A 257 3.54 3.93 -6.25
CA THR A 257 2.34 3.29 -6.81
C THR A 257 1.25 3.09 -5.76
N GLU A 258 1.62 2.72 -4.53
CA GLU A 258 0.66 2.54 -3.43
C GLU A 258 0.06 3.88 -2.97
N ILE A 259 0.86 4.94 -2.90
CA ILE A 259 0.40 6.31 -2.61
C ILE A 259 -0.60 6.75 -3.69
N GLU A 260 -0.24 6.61 -4.97
CA GLU A 260 -1.10 6.99 -6.11
C GLU A 260 -2.43 6.24 -6.09
N ARG A 261 -2.40 4.92 -5.84
CA ARG A 261 -3.62 4.11 -5.69
C ARG A 261 -4.53 4.65 -4.59
N ASN A 262 -3.97 5.00 -3.44
CA ASN A 262 -4.76 5.55 -2.32
C ASN A 262 -5.25 6.98 -2.61
N ILE A 263 -4.52 7.78 -3.37
CA ILE A 263 -4.97 9.11 -3.83
C ILE A 263 -6.16 8.96 -4.79
N GLU A 264 -6.10 8.04 -5.75
CA GLU A 264 -7.21 7.76 -6.67
C GLU A 264 -8.45 7.25 -5.91
N LYS A 265 -8.25 6.36 -4.93
CA LYS A 265 -9.33 5.92 -4.02
C LYS A 265 -9.96 7.12 -3.30
N LEU A 266 -9.16 8.04 -2.77
CA LEU A 266 -9.66 9.26 -2.11
C LEU A 266 -10.42 10.19 -3.06
N LYS A 267 -10.01 10.32 -4.33
CA LYS A 267 -10.73 11.11 -5.33
C LYS A 267 -12.11 10.52 -5.58
N GLY A 268 -12.22 9.19 -5.73
CA GLY A 268 -13.51 8.50 -5.87
C GLY A 268 -14.44 8.77 -4.68
N LEU A 269 -13.94 8.53 -3.47
CA LEU A 269 -14.70 8.72 -2.23
C LEU A 269 -15.19 10.17 -2.01
N LYS A 270 -14.43 11.17 -2.46
CA LYS A 270 -14.82 12.60 -2.35
C LYS A 270 -15.84 13.04 -3.40
N ASN A 271 -15.91 12.34 -4.53
CA ASN A 271 -16.80 12.65 -5.65
C ASN A 271 -18.19 11.98 -5.53
N GLU A 272 -18.39 11.04 -4.61
CA GLU A 272 -19.68 10.42 -4.30
C GLU A 272 -20.62 11.31 -3.45
N LYS A 273 -20.63 12.63 -3.71
CA LYS A 273 -21.54 13.58 -3.05
C LYS A 273 -22.88 13.71 -3.76
#